data_AF-A0A1G9L0G7-F1
#
_entry.id   AF-A0A1G9L0G7-F1
#
_cell.length_a   1.000
_cell.length_b   1.000
_cell.length_c   1.000
_cell.angle_alpha   90.00
_cell.angle_beta   90.00
_cell.angle_gamma   90.00
#
_symmetry.space_group_name_H-M   'P 1'
#
loop_
_entity.id
_entity.type
_entity.pdbx_description
1 polymer ?
#
loop_
_entity_poly.entity_id
_entity_poly.type
_entity_poly.pdbx_seq_one_letter_code
_entity_poly.pdbx_strand_id
1 'polypeptide(L)'
;MNFYRSKGFWIAFAIFSPLLLIAANYGFKTMTSIYKKDLGNGVVIYADDYVKTGRWVFDCEYRRLISREPLPVPIAALERAGRLTIGKMYALSEADEKLAREVIRAVTAMPDWYKRLSYRYSFLGESSDLNSHTFDLIASHEGRKWGLEVWQEIGYDGESSFDITAEPYDPETYVDYARALQAAARSCPVPQ
;
A
#
# COMPACT_ATOMS: atom_id res chain seq x y z
N MET A 1 -36.77 -21.95 43.96
CA MET A 1 -36.35 -21.76 42.55
C MET A 1 -35.22 -22.72 42.26
N ASN A 2 -35.52 -23.84 41.59
CA ASN A 2 -34.52 -24.86 41.24
C ASN A 2 -33.78 -24.42 39.96
N PHE A 3 -32.54 -23.96 40.11
CA PHE A 3 -31.63 -23.82 38.99
C PHE A 3 -31.17 -25.20 38.54
N TYR A 4 -31.91 -25.81 37.62
CA TYR A 4 -31.41 -26.95 36.85
C TYR A 4 -30.25 -26.44 35.99
N ARG A 5 -29.00 -26.65 36.45
CA ARG A 5 -27.77 -26.37 35.69
C ARG A 5 -27.78 -27.22 34.43
N SER A 6 -28.35 -26.71 33.34
CA SER A 6 -28.26 -27.39 32.05
C SER A 6 -26.82 -27.31 31.56
N LYS A 7 -26.13 -28.46 31.52
CA LYS A 7 -24.74 -28.55 31.01
C LYS A 7 -24.62 -27.92 29.61
N GLY A 8 -25.66 -28.04 28.79
CA GLY A 8 -25.71 -27.45 27.45
C GLY A 8 -25.64 -25.93 27.43
N PHE A 9 -26.26 -25.23 28.40
CA PHE A 9 -26.20 -23.76 28.46
C PHE A 9 -24.79 -23.26 28.80
N TRP A 10 -24.11 -23.92 29.75
CA TRP A 10 -22.73 -23.56 30.10
C TRP A 10 -21.73 -23.86 28.97
N ILE A 11 -21.93 -24.94 28.22
CA ILE A 11 -21.12 -25.27 27.05
C ILE A 11 -21.35 -24.23 25.94
N ALA A 12 -22.60 -23.89 25.62
CA ALA A 12 -22.91 -22.86 24.63
C ALA A 12 -22.35 -21.49 25.06
N PHE A 13 -22.51 -21.11 26.33
CA PHE A 13 -21.97 -19.86 26.84
C PHE A 13 -20.43 -19.82 26.76
N ALA A 14 -19.74 -20.93 27.07
CA ALA A 14 -18.29 -21.02 26.96
C ALA A 14 -17.78 -20.95 25.52
N ILE A 15 -18.54 -21.45 24.54
CA ILE A 15 -18.17 -21.43 23.12
C ILE A 15 -18.50 -20.08 22.46
N PHE A 16 -19.68 -19.51 22.74
CA PHE A 16 -20.15 -18.30 22.07
C PHE A 16 -19.71 -17.00 22.76
N SER A 17 -19.44 -16.99 24.07
CA SER A 17 -18.98 -15.76 24.75
C SER A 17 -17.63 -15.24 24.23
N PRO A 18 -16.61 -16.08 23.95
CA PRO A 18 -15.38 -15.61 23.32
C PRO A 18 -15.62 -14.98 21.95
N LEU A 19 -16.49 -15.58 21.14
CA LEU A 19 -16.84 -15.05 19.81
C LEU A 19 -17.55 -13.70 19.90
N LEU A 20 -18.47 -13.54 20.87
CA LEU A 20 -19.16 -12.27 21.12
C LEU A 20 -18.21 -11.19 21.63
N LEU A 21 -17.24 -11.53 22.48
CA LEU A 21 -16.21 -10.60 22.94
C LEU A 21 -15.30 -10.15 21.80
N ILE A 22 -14.90 -11.06 20.91
CA ILE A 22 -14.11 -10.73 19.71
C ILE A 22 -14.90 -9.82 18.78
N ALA A 23 -16.16 -10.14 18.50
CA ALA A 23 -17.03 -9.32 17.65
C ALA A 23 -17.30 -7.94 18.25
N ALA A 24 -17.56 -7.85 19.56
CA ALA A 24 -17.75 -6.59 20.26
C ALA A 24 -16.47 -5.73 20.27
N ASN A 25 -15.31 -6.35 20.52
CA ASN A 25 -14.03 -5.66 20.49
C ASN A 25 -13.70 -5.13 19.07
N TYR A 26 -13.95 -5.95 18.06
CA TYR A 26 -13.76 -5.56 16.66
C TYR A 26 -14.71 -4.43 16.24
N GLY A 27 -16.00 -4.51 16.61
CA GLY A 27 -16.99 -3.46 16.38
C GLY A 27 -16.70 -2.16 17.12
N PHE A 28 -16.16 -2.24 18.34
CA PHE A 28 -15.74 -1.06 19.10
C PHE A 28 -14.51 -0.38 18.47
N LYS A 29 -13.56 -1.18 17.98
CA LYS A 29 -12.36 -0.69 17.29
C LYS A 29 -12.68 0.05 16.00
N THR A 30 -13.62 -0.43 15.19
CA THR A 30 -14.07 0.25 13.97
C THR A 30 -14.80 1.57 14.26
N MET A 31 -15.59 1.63 15.34
CA MET A 31 -16.25 2.88 15.76
C MET A 31 -15.25 3.95 16.22
N THR A 32 -14.19 3.55 16.92
CA THR A 32 -13.20 4.45 17.55
C THR A 32 -12.00 4.78 16.68
N SER A 33 -11.92 4.23 15.46
CA SER A 33 -10.84 4.52 14.54
C SER A 33 -10.80 6.00 14.15
N ILE A 34 -9.61 6.59 14.32
CA ILE A 34 -9.29 7.97 14.01
C ILE A 34 -8.86 8.08 12.54
N TYR A 35 -8.06 7.12 12.08
CA TYR A 35 -7.54 7.06 10.71
C TYR A 35 -8.34 6.07 9.88
N LYS A 36 -9.62 6.39 9.65
CA LYS A 36 -10.49 5.62 8.75
C LYS A 36 -10.86 6.38 7.49
N LYS A 37 -11.01 5.65 6.39
CA LYS A 37 -11.52 6.22 5.14
C LYS A 37 -12.46 5.27 4.44
N ASP A 38 -13.67 5.78 4.14
CA ASP A 38 -14.63 5.13 3.25
C ASP A 38 -14.25 5.42 1.79
N LEU A 39 -14.16 4.37 0.98
CA LEU A 39 -13.83 4.44 -0.43
C LEU A 39 -15.05 4.64 -1.35
N GLY A 40 -16.26 4.67 -0.79
CA GLY A 40 -17.52 4.95 -1.50
C GLY A 40 -18.16 3.74 -2.19
N ASN A 41 -17.52 2.57 -2.11
CA ASN A 41 -17.98 1.30 -2.65
C ASN A 41 -18.33 0.27 -1.55
N GLY A 42 -18.51 0.73 -0.31
CA GLY A 42 -18.74 -0.13 0.86
C GLY A 42 -17.45 -0.64 1.52
N VAL A 43 -16.27 -0.32 0.97
CA VAL A 43 -14.97 -0.62 1.58
C VAL A 43 -14.53 0.54 2.47
N VAL A 44 -14.15 0.22 3.70
CA VAL A 44 -13.57 1.18 4.65
C VAL A 44 -12.21 0.66 5.10
N ILE A 45 -11.18 1.47 4.91
CA ILE A 45 -9.83 1.18 5.40
C ILE A 45 -9.61 1.81 6.77
N TYR A 46 -8.88 1.12 7.63
CA TYR A 46 -8.52 1.54 8.98
C TYR A 46 -7.00 1.49 9.17
N ALA A 47 -6.37 2.64 9.42
CA ALA A 47 -4.91 2.76 9.53
C ALA A 47 -4.40 2.90 10.98
N ASP A 48 -5.29 2.95 11.98
CA ASP A 48 -4.94 3.19 13.39
C ASP A 48 -3.87 2.24 13.92
N ASP A 49 -3.94 0.96 13.57
CA ASP A 49 -2.98 -0.03 14.07
C ASP A 49 -1.57 0.25 13.58
N TYR A 50 -1.43 0.72 12.33
CA TYR A 50 -0.14 1.10 11.76
C TYR A 50 0.41 2.36 12.40
N VAL A 51 -0.43 3.41 12.52
CA VAL A 51 -0.03 4.69 13.12
C VAL A 51 0.36 4.51 14.59
N LYS A 52 -0.39 3.70 15.36
CA LYS A 52 -0.08 3.40 16.77
C LYS A 52 1.28 2.74 16.98
N THR A 53 1.84 2.06 15.97
CA THR A 53 3.20 1.53 16.08
C THR A 53 4.29 2.62 16.08
N GLY A 54 3.95 3.84 15.69
CA GLY A 54 4.88 4.95 15.48
C GLY A 54 5.74 4.81 14.22
N ARG A 55 5.69 3.68 13.53
CA ARG A 55 6.52 3.40 12.33
C ARG A 55 5.91 3.94 11.04
N TRP A 56 4.65 4.33 11.06
CA TRP A 56 3.89 4.70 9.87
C TRP A 56 3.21 6.05 10.04
N VAL A 57 3.13 6.79 8.93
CA VAL A 57 2.34 8.00 8.80
C VAL A 57 1.25 7.73 7.76
N PHE A 58 0.00 7.97 8.13
CA PHE A 58 -1.13 7.87 7.22
C PHE A 58 -1.31 9.18 6.46
N ASP A 59 -1.50 9.08 5.15
CA ASP A 59 -1.78 10.20 4.27
C ASP A 59 -3.30 10.28 4.05
N CYS A 60 -3.96 11.22 4.73
CA CYS A 60 -5.41 11.38 4.67
C CYS A 60 -5.94 11.88 3.32
N GLU A 61 -5.07 12.54 2.52
CA GLU A 61 -5.44 13.04 1.19
C GLU A 61 -5.42 11.90 0.17
N TYR A 62 -4.30 11.18 0.10
CA TYR A 62 -4.09 10.13 -0.90
C TYR A 62 -4.46 8.72 -0.42
N ARG A 63 -4.82 8.55 0.86
CA ARG A 63 -5.29 7.29 1.47
C ARG A 63 -4.24 6.18 1.41
N ARG A 64 -3.01 6.52 1.77
CA ARG A 64 -1.84 5.65 1.71
C ARG A 64 -1.02 5.75 2.99
N LEU A 65 -0.15 4.79 3.21
CA LEU A 65 0.78 4.74 4.33
C LEU A 65 2.20 5.04 3.85
N ILE A 66 2.93 5.86 4.62
CA ILE A 66 4.34 6.11 4.41
C ILE A 66 5.07 5.58 5.63
N SER A 67 5.96 4.61 5.42
CA SER A 67 6.84 4.14 6.49
C SER A 67 7.85 5.23 6.84
N ARG A 68 8.09 5.47 8.13
CA ARG A 68 9.13 6.41 8.61
C ARG A 68 10.55 5.92 8.32
N GLU A 69 10.69 4.61 8.14
CA GLU A 69 11.90 3.97 7.64
C GLU A 69 11.58 3.38 6.27
N PRO A 70 12.22 3.83 5.17
CA PRO A 70 11.94 3.33 3.83
C PRO A 70 11.98 1.80 3.77
N LEU A 71 10.96 1.19 3.18
CA LEU A 71 10.96 -0.26 3.00
C LEU A 71 12.04 -0.68 1.98
N PRO A 72 12.70 -1.82 2.19
CA PRO A 72 13.64 -2.34 1.22
C PRO A 72 12.90 -2.77 -0.06
N VAL A 73 13.56 -2.62 -1.19
CA VAL A 73 13.09 -3.17 -2.47
C VAL A 73 13.01 -4.71 -2.33
N PRO A 74 11.88 -5.34 -2.71
CA PRO A 74 11.66 -6.77 -2.52
C PRO A 74 12.36 -7.60 -3.61
N ILE A 75 13.70 -7.52 -3.69
CA ILE A 75 14.51 -8.08 -4.78
C ILE A 75 14.19 -9.57 -5.02
N ALA A 76 14.16 -10.38 -3.96
CA ALA A 76 13.88 -11.81 -4.08
C ALA A 76 12.48 -12.11 -4.64
N ALA A 77 11.49 -11.28 -4.31
CA ALA A 77 10.14 -11.43 -4.85
C ALA A 77 10.07 -10.95 -6.30
N LEU A 78 10.75 -9.85 -6.63
CA LEU A 78 10.86 -9.31 -7.99
C LEU A 78 11.52 -10.33 -8.94
N GLU A 79 12.61 -10.96 -8.50
CA GLU A 79 13.31 -12.01 -9.26
C GLU A 79 12.46 -13.28 -9.39
N ARG A 80 11.78 -13.71 -8.31
CA ARG A 80 10.93 -14.91 -8.32
C ARG A 80 9.69 -14.73 -9.20
N ALA A 81 9.06 -13.56 -9.17
CA ALA A 81 7.90 -13.28 -9.99
C ALA A 81 8.22 -13.50 -11.48
N GLY A 82 9.48 -13.32 -11.88
CA GLY A 82 10.01 -13.64 -13.21
C GLY A 82 9.39 -12.84 -14.35
N ARG A 83 8.39 -12.01 -14.04
CA ARG A 83 7.63 -11.19 -14.98
C ARG A 83 7.27 -9.87 -14.32
N LEU A 84 7.85 -8.81 -14.86
CA LEU A 84 7.41 -7.44 -14.63
C LEU A 84 6.47 -7.04 -15.77
N THR A 85 5.21 -6.76 -15.45
CA THR A 85 4.23 -6.35 -16.48
C THR A 85 4.35 -4.85 -16.72
N ILE A 86 4.16 -4.43 -17.97
CA ILE A 86 4.03 -2.99 -18.24
C ILE A 86 2.58 -2.60 -18.00
N GLY A 87 2.36 -1.74 -17.00
CA GLY A 87 1.05 -1.25 -16.62
C GLY A 87 0.41 -0.37 -17.69
N LYS A 88 -0.82 0.06 -17.42
CA LYS A 88 -1.54 1.02 -18.27
C LYS A 88 -1.24 2.44 -17.80
N MET A 89 -0.83 3.32 -18.72
CA MET A 89 -0.42 4.69 -18.43
C MET A 89 -1.51 5.67 -18.91
N TYR A 90 -2.68 5.59 -18.29
CA TYR A 90 -3.91 6.27 -18.77
C TYR A 90 -3.81 7.79 -18.91
N ALA A 91 -2.90 8.43 -18.17
CA ALA A 91 -2.71 9.88 -18.18
C ALA A 91 -1.83 10.36 -19.35
N LEU A 92 -1.15 9.46 -20.07
CA LEU A 92 -0.24 9.82 -21.15
C LEU A 92 -0.94 9.96 -22.50
N SER A 93 -0.39 10.82 -23.35
CA SER A 93 -0.71 10.82 -24.78
C SER A 93 -0.24 9.50 -25.42
N GLU A 94 -0.81 9.10 -26.56
CA GLU A 94 -0.36 7.88 -27.27
C GLU A 94 1.14 7.94 -27.64
N ALA A 95 1.64 9.13 -27.99
CA ALA A 95 3.05 9.34 -28.31
C ALA A 95 3.94 9.15 -27.07
N ASP A 96 3.57 9.76 -25.93
CA ASP A 96 4.31 9.59 -24.68
C ASP A 96 4.19 8.16 -24.14
N GLU A 97 3.06 7.48 -24.32
CA GLU A 97 2.90 6.08 -23.91
C GLU A 97 3.87 5.17 -24.68
N LYS A 98 4.03 5.39 -25.99
CA LYS A 98 5.00 4.63 -26.79
C LYS A 98 6.43 4.82 -26.27
N LEU A 99 6.83 6.07 -26.05
CA LEU A 99 8.15 6.40 -25.50
C LEU A 99 8.34 5.83 -24.09
N ALA A 100 7.32 5.90 -23.23
CA ALA A 100 7.36 5.33 -21.89
C ALA A 100 7.62 3.82 -21.92
N ARG A 101 6.97 3.09 -22.85
CA ARG A 101 7.23 1.65 -23.05
C ARG A 101 8.66 1.36 -23.52
N GLU A 102 9.22 2.20 -24.39
CA GLU A 102 10.61 2.08 -24.84
C GLU A 102 11.60 2.32 -23.69
N VAL A 103 11.36 3.37 -22.88
CA VAL A 103 12.13 3.68 -21.67
C VAL A 103 12.10 2.52 -20.68
N ILE A 104 10.91 1.98 -20.38
CA ILE A 104 10.75 0.85 -19.46
C ILE A 104 11.58 -0.35 -19.94
N ARG A 105 11.52 -0.69 -21.23
CA ARG A 105 12.30 -1.80 -21.81
C ARG A 105 13.80 -1.54 -21.72
N ALA A 106 14.24 -0.33 -22.05
CA ALA A 106 15.65 0.04 -21.98
C ALA A 106 16.17 0.01 -20.54
N VAL A 107 15.37 0.46 -19.58
CA VAL A 107 15.74 0.50 -18.17
C VAL A 107 15.81 -0.90 -17.56
N THR A 108 14.81 -1.73 -17.84
CA THR A 108 14.71 -3.09 -17.27
C THR A 108 15.65 -4.09 -17.94
N ALA A 109 16.20 -3.78 -19.13
CA ALA A 109 17.26 -4.54 -19.77
C ALA A 109 18.64 -4.35 -19.11
N MET A 110 18.83 -3.29 -18.32
CA MET A 110 20.09 -3.10 -17.58
C MET A 110 20.18 -4.10 -16.42
N PRO A 111 21.33 -4.78 -16.24
CA PRO A 111 21.59 -5.56 -15.04
C PRO A 111 21.38 -4.70 -13.79
N ASP A 112 20.85 -5.30 -12.73
CA ASP A 112 20.69 -4.66 -11.42
C ASP A 112 19.89 -3.35 -11.42
N TRP A 113 19.05 -3.08 -12.44
CA TRP A 113 18.28 -1.83 -12.52
C TRP A 113 17.45 -1.57 -11.26
N TYR A 114 16.96 -2.63 -10.62
CA TYR A 114 16.15 -2.63 -9.41
C TYR A 114 16.90 -2.12 -8.18
N LYS A 115 18.24 -2.12 -8.16
CA LYS A 115 19.03 -1.58 -7.02
C LYS A 115 18.91 -0.07 -6.87
N ARG A 116 18.38 0.61 -7.90
CA ARG A 116 18.13 2.05 -7.90
C ARG A 116 16.70 2.41 -7.52
N LEU A 117 15.84 1.41 -7.29
CA LEU A 117 14.48 1.65 -6.81
C LEU A 117 14.52 2.23 -5.41
N SER A 118 13.68 3.22 -5.16
CA SER A 118 13.49 3.84 -3.85
C SER A 118 12.04 3.67 -3.41
N TYR A 119 11.82 3.40 -2.13
CA TYR A 119 10.48 3.26 -1.59
C TYR A 119 9.73 4.60 -1.59
N ARG A 120 8.46 4.60 -1.99
CA ARG A 120 7.63 5.81 -2.05
C ARG A 120 6.52 5.79 -1.00
N TYR A 121 5.67 4.77 -1.02
CA TYR A 121 4.54 4.60 -0.09
C TYR A 121 3.95 3.19 -0.18
N SER A 122 2.90 2.92 0.59
CA SER A 122 2.17 1.64 0.64
C SER A 122 0.67 1.86 0.74
N PHE A 123 -0.11 0.86 0.37
CA PHE A 123 -1.57 0.92 0.53
C PHE A 123 -2.09 -0.20 1.40
N LEU A 124 -3.26 0.08 1.96
CA LEU A 124 -4.07 -0.89 2.66
C LEU A 124 -5.13 -1.46 1.71
N GLY A 125 -5.29 -2.77 1.75
CA GLY A 125 -6.36 -3.48 1.07
C GLY A 125 -7.70 -3.37 1.82
N GLU A 126 -8.71 -4.07 1.32
CA GLU A 126 -10.07 -4.05 1.88
C GLU A 126 -10.13 -4.58 3.32
N SER A 127 -9.24 -5.49 3.68
CA SER A 127 -9.09 -6.00 5.05
C SER A 127 -8.30 -5.07 5.97
N SER A 128 -7.89 -3.88 5.48
CA SER A 128 -6.96 -2.97 6.16
C SER A 128 -5.56 -3.54 6.41
N ASP A 129 -5.18 -4.58 5.67
CA ASP A 129 -3.80 -5.09 5.66
C ASP A 129 -2.97 -4.41 4.58
N LEU A 130 -1.66 -4.28 4.80
CA LEU A 130 -0.74 -3.86 3.75
C LEU A 130 -0.81 -4.85 2.58
N ASN A 131 -1.26 -4.37 1.42
CA ASN A 131 -1.43 -5.21 0.25
C ASN A 131 -0.58 -4.75 -0.95
N SER A 132 0.05 -3.58 -0.87
CA SER A 132 0.85 -3.09 -1.97
C SER A 132 1.86 -2.05 -1.53
N HIS A 133 2.94 -1.98 -2.30
CA HIS A 133 4.04 -1.05 -2.11
C HIS A 133 4.40 -0.42 -3.45
N THR A 134 4.81 0.85 -3.40
CA THR A 134 5.23 1.59 -4.59
C THR A 134 6.68 1.99 -4.44
N PHE A 135 7.45 1.74 -5.49
CA PHE A 135 8.84 2.11 -5.60
C PHE A 135 9.06 2.97 -6.83
N ASP A 136 9.96 3.95 -6.77
CA ASP A 136 10.25 4.84 -7.87
C ASP A 136 11.72 4.76 -8.33
N LEU A 137 11.94 5.15 -9.58
CA LEU A 137 13.25 5.26 -10.21
C LEU A 137 13.23 6.39 -11.22
N ILE A 138 14.20 7.31 -11.14
CA ILE A 138 14.41 8.30 -12.20
C ILE A 138 15.44 7.77 -13.19
N ALA A 139 15.10 7.76 -14.48
CA ALA A 139 16.02 7.38 -15.55
C ALA A 139 16.09 8.45 -16.65
N SER A 140 17.19 8.45 -17.40
CA SER A 140 17.34 9.28 -18.60
C SER A 140 17.31 8.40 -19.84
N HIS A 141 16.56 8.81 -20.85
CA HIS A 141 16.47 8.14 -22.14
C HIS A 141 16.32 9.20 -23.23
N GLU A 142 17.19 9.14 -24.24
CA GLU A 142 17.21 10.10 -25.37
C GLU A 142 17.19 11.58 -24.94
N GLY A 143 17.93 11.91 -23.86
CA GLY A 143 18.03 13.28 -23.36
C GLY A 143 16.84 13.77 -22.53
N ARG A 144 15.78 12.97 -22.38
CA ARG A 144 14.62 13.25 -21.50
C ARG A 144 14.72 12.43 -20.21
N LYS A 145 14.32 13.02 -19.08
CA LYS A 145 14.16 12.31 -17.81
C LYS A 145 12.76 11.72 -17.69
N TRP A 146 12.69 10.55 -17.08
CA TRP A 146 11.46 9.78 -16.86
C TRP A 146 11.40 9.34 -15.40
N GLY A 147 10.24 9.48 -14.77
CA GLY A 147 9.91 8.83 -13.51
C GLY A 147 9.29 7.48 -13.80
N LEU A 148 9.93 6.41 -13.36
CA LEU A 148 9.40 5.05 -13.43
C LEU A 148 8.83 4.70 -12.07
N GLU A 149 7.63 4.11 -12.07
CA GLU A 149 6.97 3.62 -10.87
C GLU A 149 6.82 2.10 -10.99
N VAL A 150 7.36 1.38 -10.02
CA VAL A 150 7.16 -0.06 -9.84
C VAL A 150 6.16 -0.26 -8.72
N TRP A 151 5.01 -0.80 -9.09
CA TRP A 151 3.98 -1.19 -8.15
C TRP A 151 4.14 -2.66 -7.83
N GLN A 152 4.19 -2.98 -6.53
CA GLN A 152 4.12 -4.33 -6.00
C GLN A 152 2.73 -4.54 -5.43
N GLU A 153 2.03 -5.55 -5.90
CA GLU A 153 0.81 -6.07 -5.27
C GLU A 153 1.14 -7.38 -4.54
N ILE A 154 0.65 -7.53 -3.32
CA ILE A 154 0.81 -8.70 -2.46
C ILE A 154 -0.53 -9.40 -2.35
N GLY A 155 -0.61 -10.61 -2.90
CA GLY A 155 -1.79 -11.46 -2.84
C GLY A 155 -2.05 -11.98 -1.42
N TYR A 156 -3.26 -12.52 -1.21
CA TYR A 156 -3.64 -13.16 0.06
C TYR A 156 -2.79 -14.40 0.42
N ASP A 157 -2.17 -15.02 -0.58
CA ASP A 157 -1.21 -16.12 -0.43
C ASP A 157 0.21 -15.63 -0.06
N GLY A 158 0.42 -14.31 -0.02
CA GLY A 158 1.70 -13.66 0.22
C GLY A 158 2.59 -13.56 -1.02
N GLU A 159 2.14 -14.05 -2.18
CA GLU A 159 2.89 -13.93 -3.42
C GLU A 159 2.81 -12.50 -3.95
N SER A 160 3.93 -12.02 -4.50
CA SER A 160 4.01 -10.67 -5.07
C SER A 160 3.89 -10.69 -6.58
N SER A 161 3.11 -9.77 -7.12
CA SER A 161 3.10 -9.43 -8.53
C SER A 161 3.58 -7.99 -8.72
N PHE A 162 4.12 -7.71 -9.90
CA PHE A 162 4.76 -6.42 -10.17
C PHE A 162 4.33 -5.88 -11.52
N ASP A 163 3.96 -4.61 -11.52
CA ASP A 163 3.81 -3.80 -12.72
C ASP A 163 4.73 -2.57 -12.67
N ILE A 164 5.13 -2.11 -13.86
CA ILE A 164 5.93 -0.92 -14.04
C ILE A 164 5.23 0.03 -15.00
N THR A 165 5.23 1.31 -14.64
CA THR A 165 4.81 2.41 -15.48
C THR A 165 5.93 3.45 -15.56
N ALA A 166 5.81 4.37 -16.51
CA ALA A 166 6.72 5.48 -16.63
C ALA A 166 5.97 6.71 -17.10
N GLU A 167 6.37 7.86 -16.59
CA GLU A 167 5.87 9.16 -17.01
C GLU A 167 7.03 10.14 -17.22
N PRO A 168 6.87 11.15 -18.07
CA PRO A 168 7.85 12.22 -18.19
C PRO A 168 8.15 12.83 -16.82
N TYR A 169 9.43 12.94 -16.48
CA TYR A 169 9.82 13.51 -15.20
C TYR A 169 9.56 15.01 -15.18
N ASP A 170 8.79 15.45 -14.20
CA ASP A 170 8.57 16.86 -13.88
C ASP A 170 8.94 17.12 -12.40
N PRO A 171 9.97 17.92 -12.11
CA PRO A 171 10.41 18.17 -10.73
C PRO A 171 9.38 18.92 -9.86
N GLU A 172 8.43 19.63 -10.47
CA GLU A 172 7.39 20.37 -9.74
C GLU A 172 6.32 19.42 -9.20
N THR A 173 5.95 18.41 -9.99
CA THR A 173 4.89 17.46 -9.65
C THR A 173 5.42 16.14 -9.09
N TYR A 174 6.70 15.83 -9.29
CA TYR A 174 7.31 14.61 -8.75
C TYR A 174 7.39 14.63 -7.22
N VAL A 175 6.86 13.56 -6.61
CA VAL A 175 6.83 13.38 -5.16
C VAL A 175 7.70 12.18 -4.80
N ASP A 176 8.93 12.44 -4.38
CA ASP A 176 9.82 11.45 -3.79
C ASP A 176 9.36 11.04 -2.38
N TYR A 177 10.05 10.06 -1.79
CA TYR A 177 9.81 9.59 -0.43
C TYR A 177 9.73 10.72 0.62
N ALA A 178 10.69 11.64 0.60
CA ALA A 178 10.79 12.67 1.63
C ALA A 178 9.62 13.66 1.53
N ARG A 179 9.26 14.06 0.30
CA ARG A 179 8.08 14.87 0.01
C ARG A 179 6.80 14.14 0.40
N ALA A 180 6.69 12.84 0.09
CA ALA A 180 5.53 12.02 0.47
C ALA A 180 5.35 11.95 1.99
N LEU A 181 6.43 11.69 2.73
CA LEU A 181 6.41 11.63 4.19
C LEU A 181 6.01 12.98 4.82
N GLN A 182 6.56 14.09 4.30
CA GLN A 182 6.25 15.42 4.79
C GLN A 182 4.79 15.81 4.50
N ALA A 183 4.28 15.49 3.31
CA ALA A 183 2.90 15.74 2.94
C ALA A 183 1.94 14.93 3.82
N ALA A 184 2.20 13.64 4.00
CA ALA A 184 1.39 12.76 4.85
C ALA A 184 1.32 13.24 6.31
N ALA A 185 2.45 13.67 6.88
CA ALA A 185 2.50 14.18 8.25
C ALA A 185 1.62 15.42 8.48
N ARG A 186 1.26 16.13 7.41
CA ARG A 186 0.44 17.36 7.45
C ARG A 186 -0.97 17.16 6.91
N SER A 187 -1.28 16.01 6.29
CA SER A 187 -2.54 15.84 5.58
C SER A 187 -3.70 15.45 6.50
N CYS A 188 -3.42 14.90 7.68
CA CYS A 188 -4.44 14.54 8.66
C CYS A 188 -4.69 15.66 9.70
N PRO A 189 -5.95 15.83 10.18
CA PRO A 189 -6.31 16.86 11.15
C PRO A 189 -5.85 16.57 12.59
N VAL A 190 -5.39 15.34 12.84
CA VAL A 190 -4.92 14.86 14.14
C VAL A 190 -3.42 14.54 14.08
N PRO A 191 -2.67 14.74 15.19
CA PRO A 191 -1.26 14.37 15.25
C PRO A 191 -1.05 12.85 15.11
N GLN A 192 0.00 12.47 14.37
CA GLN A 192 0.36 11.09 14.05
C GLN A 192 1.69 10.67 14.66
#